data_AF-A5GLR4-F1
#
_entry.id   AF-A5GLR4-F1
#
_cell.length_a   1.000
_cell.length_b   1.000
_cell.length_c   1.000
_cell.angle_alpha   90.00
_cell.angle_beta   90.00
_cell.angle_gamma   90.00
#
_symmetry.space_group_name_H-M   'P 1'
#
loop_
_entity.id
_entity.type
_entity.pdbx_description
1 polymer ?
#
loop_
_entity_poly.entity_id
_entity_poly.type
_entity_poly.pdbx_seq_one_letter_code
_entity_poly.pdbx_strand_id
1 'polypeptide(L)' 'MNAAQRLLPLTTLLVLFSGTAAQAGSVTVGGVSEAIATNRALAKVPSGKTVTDTTCEEIGTAGNSSTYRCTVTWE' A
#
# COMPACT_ATOMS: atom_id res chain seq x y z
N MET A 1 59.91 -19.37 22.37
CA MET A 1 59.02 -18.99 23.49
C MET A 1 57.87 -18.21 22.89
N ASN A 2 56.67 -18.72 23.11
CA ASN A 2 55.43 -18.34 22.41
C ASN A 2 54.91 -16.99 22.89
N ALA A 3 54.44 -16.16 21.96
CA ALA A 3 53.41 -15.17 22.25
C ALA A 3 52.45 -15.11 21.07
N ALA A 4 51.62 -16.15 20.94
CA ALA A 4 50.47 -16.14 20.06
C ALA A 4 49.44 -15.16 20.64
N GLN A 5 49.51 -13.90 20.21
CA GLN A 5 48.56 -12.88 20.62
C GLN A 5 47.27 -13.05 19.80
N ARG A 6 46.37 -13.90 20.32
CA ARG A 6 45.02 -14.11 19.84
C ARG A 6 44.22 -12.81 19.96
N LEU A 7 44.17 -12.04 18.88
CA LEU A 7 43.24 -10.92 18.75
C LEU A 7 41.86 -11.50 18.39
N LEU A 8 40.92 -11.36 19.33
CA LEU A 8 39.53 -11.79 19.21
C LEU A 8 38.86 -11.18 17.97
N PRO A 9 38.11 -11.95 17.17
CA PRO A 9 37.30 -11.38 16.10
C PRO A 9 36.10 -10.65 16.71
N LEU A 10 36.13 -9.33 16.68
CA LEU A 10 35.03 -8.44 17.03
C LEU A 10 33.87 -8.71 16.06
N THR A 11 32.94 -9.56 16.47
CA THR A 11 31.78 -9.95 15.68
C THR A 11 30.73 -8.85 15.83
N THR A 12 30.78 -7.86 14.94
CA THR A 12 29.73 -6.84 14.80
C THR A 12 28.47 -7.51 14.24
N LEU A 13 27.55 -7.86 15.14
CA LEU A 13 26.22 -8.35 14.78
C LEU A 13 25.42 -7.19 14.18
N LEU A 14 25.46 -7.05 12.85
CA LEU A 14 24.65 -6.09 12.11
C LEU A 14 23.18 -6.57 12.16
N VAL A 15 22.40 -6.02 13.07
CA VAL A 15 20.94 -6.25 13.11
C VAL A 15 20.34 -5.49 11.92
N LEU A 16 20.16 -6.20 10.81
CA LEU A 16 19.37 -5.73 9.68
C LEU A 16 17.91 -5.64 10.14
N PHE A 17 17.50 -4.48 10.66
CA PHE A 17 16.09 -4.12 10.74
C PHE A 17 15.57 -4.01 9.31
N SER A 18 15.08 -5.12 8.77
CA SER A 18 14.13 -5.13 7.66
C SER A 18 12.81 -4.59 8.18
N GLY A 19 12.77 -3.27 8.39
CA GLY A 19 11.52 -2.55 8.49
C GLY A 19 10.73 -2.91 7.24
N THR A 20 9.60 -3.59 7.42
CA THR A 20 8.67 -3.87 6.33
C THR A 20 8.28 -2.52 5.77
N ALA A 21 8.84 -2.14 4.63
CA ALA A 21 8.40 -0.95 3.93
C ALA A 21 6.90 -1.12 3.73
N ALA A 22 6.11 -0.25 4.36
CA ALA A 22 4.69 -0.15 4.11
C ALA A 22 4.57 0.18 2.61
N GLN A 23 4.34 -0.84 1.78
CA GLN A 23 4.17 -0.66 0.34
C GLN A 23 2.90 0.14 0.10
N ALA A 24 3.05 1.46 0.04
CA ALA A 24 2.02 2.39 -0.40
C ALA A 24 1.49 1.99 -1.77
N GLY A 25 0.20 2.19 -2.00
CA GLY A 25 -0.41 1.90 -3.29
C GLY A 25 -1.70 2.66 -3.51
N SER A 26 -2.13 2.70 -4.77
CA SER A 26 -3.44 3.23 -5.13
C SER A 26 -4.08 2.39 -6.23
N VAL A 27 -5.41 2.44 -6.29
CA VAL A 27 -6.20 1.79 -7.33
C VAL A 27 -7.35 2.68 -7.74
N THR A 28 -7.57 2.80 -9.03
CA THR A 28 -8.69 3.57 -9.60
C THR A 28 -9.65 2.63 -10.32
N VAL A 29 -10.93 2.67 -9.94
CA VAL A 29 -11.97 1.77 -10.49
C VAL A 29 -13.24 2.56 -10.82
N GLY A 30 -13.91 2.18 -11.92
CA GLY A 30 -15.19 2.76 -12.32
C GLY A 30 -16.42 1.98 -11.83
N GLY A 31 -17.58 2.65 -11.82
CA GLY A 31 -18.87 2.05 -11.46
C GLY A 31 -20.07 2.86 -11.98
N VAL A 32 -21.23 2.21 -12.03
CA VAL A 32 -22.52 2.81 -12.42
C VAL A 32 -23.17 3.62 -11.29
N SER A 33 -22.50 3.72 -10.15
CA SER A 33 -22.82 4.56 -9.02
C SER A 33 -21.56 4.72 -8.17
N GLU A 34 -21.50 5.80 -7.38
CA GLU A 34 -20.36 6.08 -6.50
C GLU A 34 -20.10 4.88 -5.55
N ALA A 35 -21.15 4.41 -4.87
CA ALA A 35 -21.04 3.28 -3.95
C ALA A 35 -20.48 2.00 -4.59
N ILE A 36 -20.89 1.69 -5.82
CA ILE A 36 -20.35 0.52 -6.55
C ILE A 36 -18.88 0.74 -6.90
N ALA A 37 -18.50 1.93 -7.37
CA ALA A 37 -17.12 2.26 -7.70
C ALA A 37 -16.21 2.20 -6.46
N THR A 38 -16.65 2.79 -5.34
CA THR A 38 -15.93 2.78 -4.06
C THR A 38 -15.73 1.36 -3.54
N ASN A 39 -16.80 0.56 -3.45
CA ASN A 39 -16.68 -0.82 -2.94
C ASN A 39 -15.75 -1.68 -3.81
N ARG A 40 -15.79 -1.51 -5.13
CA ARG A 40 -14.88 -2.20 -6.04
C ARG A 40 -13.42 -1.77 -5.87
N ALA A 41 -13.17 -0.48 -5.63
CA ALA A 41 -11.83 0.02 -5.35
C ALA A 41 -11.31 -0.49 -3.99
N LEU A 42 -12.13 -0.42 -2.94
CA LEU A 42 -11.79 -0.94 -1.60
C LEU A 42 -11.49 -2.45 -1.62
N ALA A 43 -12.23 -3.23 -2.41
CA ALA A 43 -12.00 -4.67 -2.56
C ALA A 43 -10.65 -5.02 -3.22
N LYS A 44 -9.91 -4.04 -3.76
CA LYS A 44 -8.56 -4.22 -4.30
C LYS A 44 -7.46 -3.86 -3.30
N VAL A 45 -7.79 -3.29 -2.15
CA VAL A 45 -6.82 -2.99 -1.09
C VAL A 45 -6.28 -4.31 -0.52
N PRO A 46 -4.96 -4.53 -0.52
CA PRO A 46 -4.38 -5.75 0.04
C PRO A 46 -4.68 -5.90 1.53
N SER A 47 -4.82 -7.13 2.01
CA SER A 47 -5.04 -7.40 3.43
C SER A 47 -3.90 -6.86 4.29
N GLY A 48 -4.24 -6.25 5.43
CA GLY A 48 -3.28 -5.65 6.35
C GLY A 48 -2.83 -4.24 5.97
N LYS A 49 -3.32 -3.68 4.86
CA LYS A 49 -3.12 -2.27 4.48
C LYS A 49 -4.15 -1.37 5.11
N THR A 50 -3.75 -0.13 5.39
CA THR A 50 -4.65 0.91 5.91
C THR A 50 -5.00 1.86 4.79
N VAL A 51 -6.30 2.03 4.52
CA VAL A 51 -6.76 3.04 3.57
C VAL A 51 -6.48 4.42 4.15
N THR A 52 -5.78 5.25 3.38
CA THR A 52 -5.38 6.61 3.76
C THR A 52 -6.18 7.69 3.02
N ASP A 53 -6.66 7.38 1.82
CA ASP A 53 -7.51 8.28 1.04
C ASP A 53 -8.53 7.50 0.20
N THR A 54 -9.70 8.10 -0.02
CA THR A 54 -10.69 7.63 -0.98
C THR A 54 -11.34 8.84 -1.63
N THR A 55 -11.08 9.00 -2.92
CA THR A 55 -11.60 10.11 -3.73
C THR A 55 -12.47 9.58 -4.85
N CYS A 56 -13.63 10.19 -5.07
CA CYS A 56 -14.56 9.81 -6.14
C CYS A 56 -14.93 11.02 -7.00
N GLU A 57 -15.07 10.78 -8.29
CA GLU A 57 -15.47 11.77 -9.29
C GLU A 57 -16.56 11.18 -10.19
N GLU A 58 -17.60 11.97 -10.48
CA GLU A 58 -18.53 11.67 -11.57
C GLU A 58 -17.83 11.96 -12.90
N ILE A 59 -17.62 10.92 -13.72
CA ILE A 59 -16.89 11.02 -14.99
C ILE A 59 -17.82 11.10 -16.22
N GLY A 60 -19.13 11.13 -15.99
CA GLY A 60 -20.10 11.35 -17.05
C GLY A 60 -21.49 10.84 -16.71
N THR A 61 -22.46 11.35 -17.44
CA THR A 61 -23.88 11.02 -17.29
C THR A 61 -24.42 10.56 -18.64
N ALA A 62 -25.04 9.38 -18.68
CA ALA A 62 -25.72 8.84 -19.85
C ALA A 62 -27.20 8.65 -19.52
N GLY A 63 -28.04 9.57 -20.01
CA GLY A 63 -29.46 9.63 -19.64
C GLY A 63 -29.63 9.89 -18.15
N ASN A 64 -30.25 8.96 -17.44
CA ASN A 64 -30.49 8.97 -15.99
C ASN A 64 -29.48 8.09 -15.21
N SER A 65 -28.38 7.67 -15.84
CA SER A 65 -27.30 6.92 -15.19
C SER A 65 -26.02 7.77 -15.09
N SER A 66 -25.48 7.91 -13.88
CA SER A 66 -24.16 8.51 -13.64
C SER A 66 -23.08 7.44 -13.65
N THR A 67 -21.94 7.73 -14.25
CA THR A 67 -20.73 6.90 -14.18
C THR A 67 -19.73 7.56 -13.25
N TYR A 68 -19.22 6.80 -12.30
CA TYR A 68 -18.26 7.28 -11.31
C TYR A 68 -16.92 6.58 -11.48
N ARG A 69 -15.86 7.28 -11.07
CA ARG A 69 -14.51 6.76 -10.93
C ARG A 69 -14.03 7.09 -9.53
N CYS A 70 -13.65 6.05 -8.79
CA CYS A 70 -13.12 6.20 -7.45
C CYS A 70 -11.67 5.70 -7.39
N THR A 71 -10.83 6.45 -6.71
CA THR A 71 -9.45 6.10 -6.39
C THR A 71 -9.33 5.87 -4.90
N VAL A 72 -8.75 4.74 -4.50
CA VAL A 72 -8.43 4.42 -3.11
C VAL A 72 -6.92 4.35 -2.98
N THR A 73 -6.37 5.00 -1.95
CA THR A 73 -4.95 4.98 -1.61
C THR A 73 -4.76 4.29 -0.26
N TRP A 74 -3.67 3.54 -0.10
CA TRP A 74 -3.35 2.83 1.14
C TRP A 74 -1.86 2.83 1.42
N GLU A 75 -1.53 2.60 2.69
CA GLU A 75 -0.17 2.40 3.21
C GLU A 75 -0.04 1.06 3.94
#